data_AF-A0A946YDR4-F1
#
_entry.id   AF-A0A946YDR4-F1
#
_cell.length_a   1.000
_cell.length_b   1.000
_cell.length_c   1.000
_cell.angle_alpha   90.00
_cell.angle_beta   90.00
_cell.angle_gamma   90.00
#
_symmetry.space_group_name_H-M   'P 1'
#
loop_
_entity.id
_entity.type
_entity.pdbx_description
1 polymer ?
#
loop_
_entity_poly.entity_id
_entity_poly.type
_entity_poly.pdbx_seq_one_letter_code
_entity_poly.pdbx_strand_id
1 'polypeptide(L)'
;NSKLKTALAELLPRRLIPALLGTEVADTPLQAFSHARLAAVAGQLQQWSLKPNGTEGYRTAEVTLGGVDCNELSSRTMQSSKVDGLYFIGEVVDVTGWLGGYNFQWAWSSGWCAGQVV
;
A
#
# COMPACT_ATOMS: atom_id res chain seq x y z
N ASN A 1 -38.22 -13.96 -4.42
CA ASN A 1 -37.16 -14.95 -4.13
C ASN A 1 -35.80 -14.27 -4.39
N SER A 2 -35.14 -13.76 -3.34
CA SER A 2 -33.91 -12.96 -3.49
C SER A 2 -32.69 -13.87 -3.68
N LYS A 3 -31.82 -13.53 -4.63
CA LYS A 3 -30.56 -14.24 -4.91
C LYS A 3 -29.43 -13.68 -4.05
N LEU A 4 -28.39 -14.49 -3.81
CA LEU A 4 -27.22 -14.06 -3.04
C LEU A 4 -26.62 -12.76 -3.58
N LYS A 5 -26.45 -12.65 -4.91
CA LYS A 5 -25.93 -11.43 -5.55
C LYS A 5 -26.79 -10.18 -5.35
N THR A 6 -28.11 -10.35 -5.22
CA THR A 6 -29.02 -9.21 -5.02
C THR A 6 -28.82 -8.62 -3.63
N ALA A 7 -28.70 -9.48 -2.60
CA ALA A 7 -28.44 -9.04 -1.24
C ALA A 7 -27.02 -8.47 -1.07
N LEU A 8 -25.99 -9.13 -1.62
CA LEU A 8 -24.61 -8.64 -1.51
C LEU A 8 -24.38 -7.33 -2.29
N ALA A 9 -25.18 -7.04 -3.32
CA ALA A 9 -25.08 -5.80 -4.10
C ALA A 9 -25.48 -4.54 -3.32
N GLU A 10 -26.08 -4.67 -2.16
CA GLU A 10 -26.35 -3.55 -1.24
C GLU A 10 -25.09 -3.13 -0.46
N LEU A 11 -24.11 -4.03 -0.34
CA LEU A 11 -22.88 -3.84 0.44
C LEU A 11 -21.62 -3.78 -0.42
N LEU A 12 -21.62 -4.46 -1.57
CA LEU A 12 -20.45 -4.68 -2.41
C LEU A 12 -20.69 -4.24 -3.86
N PRO A 13 -19.62 -3.85 -4.58
CA PRO A 13 -19.71 -3.58 -6.01
C PRO A 13 -20.26 -4.78 -6.78
N ARG A 14 -21.30 -4.57 -7.61
CA ARG A 14 -22.03 -5.63 -8.32
C ARG A 14 -21.15 -6.58 -9.13
N ARG A 15 -20.07 -6.06 -9.72
CA ARG A 15 -19.12 -6.85 -10.54
C ARG A 15 -18.19 -7.71 -9.70
N LEU A 16 -17.91 -7.31 -8.46
CA LEU A 16 -17.00 -8.02 -7.57
C LEU A 16 -17.59 -9.36 -7.12
N ILE A 17 -18.90 -9.40 -6.90
CA ILE A 17 -19.62 -10.58 -6.39
C ILE A 17 -19.40 -11.82 -7.28
N PRO A 18 -19.75 -11.81 -8.58
CA PRO A 18 -19.50 -12.97 -9.45
C PRO A 18 -18.01 -13.19 -9.74
N ALA A 19 -17.18 -12.14 -9.66
CA ALA A 19 -15.74 -12.28 -9.87
C ALA A 19 -15.05 -13.05 -8.73
N LEU A 20 -15.48 -12.86 -7.48
CA LEU A 20 -14.93 -13.55 -6.32
C LEU A 20 -15.61 -14.88 -6.02
N LEU A 21 -16.94 -14.94 -6.13
CA LEU A 21 -17.72 -16.12 -5.72
C LEU A 21 -18.02 -17.09 -6.87
N GLY A 22 -17.80 -16.67 -8.12
CA GLY A 22 -18.31 -17.36 -9.30
C GLY A 22 -19.79 -17.08 -9.57
N THR A 23 -20.19 -17.16 -10.83
CA THR A 23 -21.56 -16.88 -11.27
C THR A 23 -22.58 -17.86 -10.67
N GLU A 24 -22.23 -19.14 -10.55
CA GLU A 24 -23.13 -20.17 -10.01
C GLU A 24 -23.55 -19.90 -8.56
N VAL A 25 -22.58 -19.58 -7.69
CA VAL A 25 -22.85 -19.25 -6.28
C VAL A 25 -23.60 -17.93 -6.17
N ALA A 26 -23.19 -16.92 -6.94
CA ALA A 26 -23.80 -15.59 -6.92
C ALA A 26 -25.29 -15.63 -7.34
N ASP A 27 -25.67 -16.48 -8.29
CA ASP A 27 -27.05 -16.60 -8.79
C ASP A 27 -27.95 -17.52 -7.97
N THR A 28 -27.42 -18.20 -6.96
CA THR A 28 -28.18 -19.11 -6.10
C THR A 28 -29.18 -18.32 -5.21
N PRO A 29 -30.45 -18.76 -5.09
CA PRO A 29 -31.40 -18.18 -4.15
C PRO A 29 -30.89 -18.25 -2.70
N LEU A 30 -31.05 -17.19 -1.92
CA LEU A 30 -30.57 -17.14 -0.53
C LEU A 30 -31.10 -18.29 0.34
N GLN A 31 -32.35 -18.70 0.10
CA GLN A 31 -33.02 -19.78 0.83
C GLN A 31 -32.35 -21.15 0.62
N ALA A 32 -31.54 -21.31 -0.42
CA ALA A 32 -30.82 -22.56 -0.72
C ALA A 32 -29.44 -22.66 -0.02
N PHE A 33 -29.06 -21.66 0.78
CA PHE A 33 -27.81 -21.68 1.54
C PHE A 33 -28.04 -22.18 2.97
N SER A 34 -27.20 -23.12 3.39
CA SER A 34 -27.05 -23.45 4.81
C SER A 34 -26.14 -22.44 5.51
N HIS A 35 -26.20 -22.38 6.84
CA HIS A 35 -25.30 -21.55 7.64
C HIS A 35 -23.81 -21.84 7.33
N ALA A 36 -23.44 -23.10 7.14
CA ALA A 36 -22.08 -23.49 6.78
C ALA A 36 -21.67 -22.92 5.40
N ARG A 37 -22.57 -22.95 4.40
CA ARG A 37 -22.28 -22.37 3.09
C ARG A 37 -22.20 -20.84 3.14
N LEU A 38 -23.04 -20.18 3.94
CA LEU A 38 -22.93 -18.74 4.16
C LEU A 38 -21.61 -18.37 4.84
N ALA A 39 -21.16 -19.15 5.83
CA ALA A 39 -19.87 -18.96 6.47
C ALA A 39 -18.71 -19.12 5.49
N ALA A 40 -18.79 -20.08 4.57
CA ALA A 40 -17.80 -20.24 3.49
C ALA A 40 -17.77 -19.03 2.54
N VAL A 41 -18.94 -18.51 2.13
CA VAL A 41 -19.04 -17.28 1.33
C VAL A 41 -18.44 -16.08 2.07
N ALA A 42 -18.77 -15.91 3.35
CA ALA A 42 -18.22 -14.84 4.17
C ALA A 42 -16.68 -14.95 4.28
N GLY A 43 -16.16 -16.16 4.50
CA GLY A 43 -14.73 -16.43 4.52
C GLY A 43 -14.03 -16.02 3.22
N GLN A 44 -14.60 -16.36 2.06
CA GLN A 44 -14.04 -15.94 0.77
C GLN A 44 -14.03 -14.42 0.58
N LEU A 45 -15.06 -13.71 1.05
CA LEU A 45 -15.16 -12.26 0.91
C LEU A 45 -14.27 -11.48 1.88
N GLN A 46 -14.10 -11.98 3.11
CA GLN A 46 -13.41 -11.26 4.18
C GLN A 46 -11.96 -11.68 4.38
N GLN A 47 -11.58 -12.87 3.92
CA GLN A 47 -10.24 -13.43 4.03
C GLN A 47 -9.65 -13.71 2.65
N TRP A 48 -9.87 -12.77 1.72
CA TRP A 48 -9.41 -12.91 0.35
C TRP A 48 -7.87 -12.90 0.29
N SER A 49 -7.30 -14.05 -0.07
CA SER A 49 -5.85 -14.19 -0.25
C SER A 49 -5.47 -13.87 -1.69
N LEU A 50 -4.68 -12.80 -1.85
CA LEU A 50 -4.09 -12.39 -3.11
C LEU A 50 -2.60 -12.71 -3.11
N LYS A 51 -2.11 -13.28 -4.20
CA LYS A 51 -0.67 -13.43 -4.46
C LYS A 51 -0.29 -12.53 -5.63
N PRO A 52 0.21 -11.30 -5.37
CA PRO A 52 0.75 -10.43 -6.42
C PRO A 52 1.91 -11.12 -7.15
N ASN A 53 2.02 -10.92 -8.46
CA ASN A 53 3.12 -11.47 -9.26
C ASN A 53 4.39 -10.59 -9.20
N GLY A 54 4.25 -9.33 -8.81
CA GLY A 54 5.34 -8.35 -8.76
C GLY A 54 4.80 -6.93 -8.57
N THR A 55 5.67 -5.93 -8.70
CA THR A 55 5.32 -4.51 -8.69
C THR A 55 5.40 -3.93 -10.11
N GLU A 56 4.75 -2.79 -10.35
CA GLU A 56 4.79 -2.12 -11.66
C GLU A 56 6.15 -1.45 -11.98
N GLY A 57 7.04 -1.34 -10.99
CA GLY A 57 8.37 -0.76 -11.12
C GLY A 57 8.39 0.77 -11.10
N TYR A 58 9.57 1.34 -11.36
CA TYR A 58 9.86 2.77 -11.14
C TYR A 58 9.06 3.74 -11.99
N ARG A 59 8.50 3.32 -13.13
CA ARG A 59 7.68 4.22 -13.96
C ARG A 59 6.36 4.59 -13.27
N THR A 60 5.85 3.72 -12.39
CA THR A 60 4.61 3.97 -11.64
C THR A 60 4.86 4.18 -10.14
N ALA A 61 6.02 3.77 -9.61
CA ALA A 61 6.33 3.99 -8.21
C ALA A 61 6.37 5.50 -7.87
N GLU A 62 5.74 5.89 -6.77
CA GLU A 62 5.75 7.29 -6.31
C GLU A 62 7.03 7.65 -5.55
N VAL A 63 7.71 6.66 -4.94
CA VAL A 63 8.91 6.85 -4.13
C VAL A 63 9.86 5.65 -4.26
N THR A 64 11.13 5.88 -3.94
CA THR A 64 12.17 4.86 -3.88
C THR A 64 12.40 4.39 -2.44
N LEU A 65 12.44 3.07 -2.23
CA LEU A 65 12.90 2.47 -0.98
C LEU A 65 14.42 2.24 -1.06
N GLY A 66 15.15 2.48 0.03
CA GLY A 66 16.61 2.45 0.03
C GLY A 66 17.21 3.82 -0.26
N GLY A 67 18.53 3.88 -0.39
CA GLY A 67 19.26 5.11 -0.71
C GLY A 67 20.65 5.13 -0.09
N VAL A 68 21.19 6.32 0.12
CA VAL A 68 22.42 6.53 0.89
C VAL A 68 22.17 6.14 2.36
N ASP A 69 23.05 5.30 2.91
CA ASP A 69 22.93 4.78 4.27
C ASP A 69 22.94 5.92 5.30
N CYS A 70 21.88 6.00 6.10
CA CYS A 70 21.72 6.98 7.16
C CYS A 70 22.82 6.90 8.23
N ASN A 71 23.46 5.75 8.43
CA ASN A 71 24.57 5.60 9.38
C ASN A 71 25.84 6.34 8.93
N GLU A 72 25.93 6.70 7.64
CA GLU A 72 27.05 7.44 7.07
C GLU A 72 26.78 8.95 7.02
N LEU A 73 25.65 9.40 7.55
CA LEU A 73 25.25 10.79 7.59
C LEU A 73 25.10 11.28 9.04
N SER A 74 25.52 12.51 9.28
CA SER A 74 25.17 13.19 10.53
C SER A 74 23.67 13.43 10.58
N SER A 75 22.99 12.88 11.59
CA SER A 75 21.54 13.06 11.79
C SER A 75 21.12 14.51 12.09
N ARG A 76 22.06 15.39 12.43
CA ARG A 76 21.81 16.81 12.68
C ARG A 76 22.03 17.68 11.44
N THR A 77 23.08 17.39 10.67
CA THR A 77 23.56 18.28 9.60
C THR A 77 23.39 17.71 8.20
N MET A 78 23.05 16.42 8.07
CA MET A 78 22.98 15.68 6.81
C MET A 78 24.31 15.60 6.03
N GLN A 79 25.42 15.94 6.69
CA GLN A 79 26.77 15.85 6.12
C GLN A 79 27.26 14.40 6.14
N SER A 80 28.01 13.99 5.10
CA SER A 80 28.70 12.71 5.07
C SER A 80 29.75 12.61 6.17
N SER A 81 29.81 11.46 6.84
CA SER A 81 30.87 11.13 7.81
C SER A 81 32.20 10.78 7.15
N LYS A 82 32.21 10.57 5.83
CA LYS A 82 33.39 10.14 5.06
C LYS A 82 34.05 11.26 4.25
N VAL A 83 33.29 12.29 3.90
CA VAL A 83 33.75 13.38 3.06
C VAL A 83 33.25 14.70 3.62
N ASP A 84 34.17 15.50 4.12
CA ASP A 84 33.87 16.85 4.61
C ASP A 84 33.35 17.73 3.48
N GLY A 85 32.33 18.53 3.79
CA GLY A 85 31.66 19.42 2.83
C GLY A 85 30.66 18.75 1.87
N LEU A 86 30.47 17.42 1.94
CA LEU A 86 29.48 16.70 1.14
C LEU A 86 28.20 16.41 1.95
N TYR A 87 27.03 16.69 1.37
CA TYR A 87 25.73 16.56 2.04
C TYR A 87 24.74 15.79 1.16
N PHE A 88 23.84 15.03 1.79
CA PHE A 88 22.76 14.31 1.12
C PHE A 88 21.42 14.61 1.79
N ILE A 89 20.42 15.01 1.02
CA ILE A 89 19.09 15.39 1.53
C ILE A 89 17.97 14.81 0.66
N GLY A 90 16.76 14.74 1.22
CA GLY A 90 15.58 14.27 0.50
C GLY A 90 15.63 12.78 0.15
N GLU A 91 14.98 12.42 -0.95
CA GLU A 91 14.69 11.02 -1.31
C GLU A 91 15.93 10.18 -1.66
N VAL A 92 17.08 10.81 -1.92
CA VAL A 92 18.32 10.05 -2.19
C VAL A 92 18.85 9.34 -0.94
N VAL A 93 18.44 9.78 0.25
CA VAL A 93 18.78 9.17 1.53
C VAL A 93 17.84 8.00 1.82
N ASP A 94 18.32 6.95 2.47
CA ASP A 94 17.54 5.78 2.88
C ASP A 94 16.52 6.10 4.00
N VAL A 95 15.55 6.94 3.66
CA VAL A 95 14.40 7.34 4.49
C VAL A 95 13.18 7.43 3.58
N THR A 96 12.24 6.51 3.76
CA THR A 96 11.00 6.46 2.98
C THR A 96 9.79 6.66 3.89
N GLY A 97 9.02 7.72 3.63
CA GLY A 97 7.77 8.02 4.33
C GLY A 97 6.57 7.27 3.74
N TRP A 98 5.49 7.19 4.53
CA TRP A 98 4.21 6.69 4.04
C TRP A 98 3.57 7.65 3.01
N LEU A 99 2.56 7.15 2.28
CA LEU A 99 1.72 7.99 1.46
C LEU A 99 1.01 9.05 2.32
N GLY A 100 0.84 10.26 1.78
CA GLY A 100 0.15 11.36 2.47
C GLY A 100 1.06 12.50 2.94
N GLY A 101 2.14 12.80 2.20
CA GLY A 101 2.95 14.00 2.40
C GLY A 101 4.22 13.82 3.25
N TYR A 102 4.46 12.64 3.81
CA TYR A 102 5.63 12.37 4.66
C TYR A 102 6.95 12.50 3.89
N ASN A 103 7.00 12.08 2.62
CA ASN A 103 8.20 12.21 1.79
C ASN A 103 8.54 13.68 1.48
N PHE A 104 7.52 14.52 1.25
CA PHE A 104 7.73 15.96 1.14
C PHE A 104 8.21 16.56 2.46
N GLN A 105 7.58 16.21 3.58
CA GLN A 105 8.02 16.68 4.90
C GLN A 105 9.48 16.31 5.20
N TRP A 106 9.90 15.10 4.82
CA TRP A 106 11.29 14.66 4.91
C TRP A 106 12.22 15.50 4.03
N ALA A 107 11.85 15.73 2.76
CA ALA A 107 12.62 16.58 1.87
C ALA A 107 12.81 18.01 2.42
N TRP A 108 11.76 18.60 2.97
CA TRP A 108 11.82 19.93 3.59
C TRP A 108 12.71 19.94 4.83
N SER A 109 12.54 18.96 5.72
CA SER A 109 13.24 18.92 7.00
C SER A 109 14.74 18.65 6.82
N SER A 110 15.09 17.65 6.01
CA SER A 110 16.50 17.32 5.70
C SER A 110 17.20 18.46 4.95
N GLY A 111 16.52 19.05 3.96
CA GLY A 111 17.02 20.22 3.24
C GLY A 111 17.25 21.43 4.15
N TRP A 112 16.32 21.71 5.07
CA TRP A 112 16.49 22.75 6.07
C TRP A 112 17.71 22.49 6.95
N CYS A 113 17.84 21.29 7.53
CA CYS A 113 18.96 20.93 8.40
C CYS A 113 20.33 21.14 7.72
N ALA A 114 20.49 20.68 6.47
CA ALA A 114 21.73 20.89 5.71
C ALA A 114 21.97 22.38 5.41
N GLY A 115 20.93 23.11 5.00
CA GLY A 115 21.02 24.52 4.64
C GLY A 115 21.35 25.46 5.80
N GLN A 116 21.25 25.03 7.06
CA GLN A 116 21.67 25.81 8.22
C GLN A 116 23.19 25.79 8.48
N VAL A 117 23.94 24.89 7.81
CA VAL A 117 25.35 24.62 8.12
C VAL A 117 26.26 24.55 6.88
N VAL A 118 25.70 24.84 5.69
CA VAL A 118 26.41 24.93 4.40
C VAL A 118 26.87 26.36 4.14
#